data_AF-D0EL27-F1
#
_entry.id   AF-D0EL27-F1
#
_cell.length_a   1.000
_cell.length_b   1.000
_cell.length_c   1.000
_cell.angle_alpha   90.00
_cell.angle_beta   90.00
_cell.angle_gamma   90.00
#
_symmetry.space_group_name_H-M   'P 1'
#
loop_
_entity.id
_entity.type
_entity.pdbx_description
1 polymer ?
#
loop_
_entity_poly.entity_id
_entity_poly.type
_entity_poly.pdbx_seq_one_letter_code
_entity_poly.pdbx_strand_id
1 'polypeptide(L)'
;MVTIIIYLSILFIVNLVLLLLGLTINKRSYMDREKNSPFECGFDPSVHTRAPFSMRFFLLAVIFLIFDVEIILLMPLTMNIMKANTHWPLTSSIIFLMILLLGLFHEWNQGSLNWMK
;
A
#
# COMPACT_ATOMS: atom_id res chain seq x y z
N MET A 1 -19.49 -9.24 16.35
CA MET A 1 -18.55 -10.30 15.94
C MET A 1 -19.17 -11.24 14.91
N VAL A 2 -20.21 -12.02 15.27
CA VAL A 2 -20.87 -12.95 14.32
C VAL A 2 -21.43 -12.24 13.07
N THR A 3 -22.07 -11.08 13.24
CA THR A 3 -22.58 -10.26 12.13
C THR A 3 -21.50 -9.77 11.17
N ILE A 4 -20.32 -9.43 11.69
CA ILE A 4 -19.16 -8.99 10.89
C ILE A 4 -18.61 -10.17 10.07
N ILE A 5 -18.52 -11.35 10.69
CA ILE A 5 -18.07 -12.58 10.02
C ILE A 5 -19.03 -12.95 8.89
N ILE A 6 -20.35 -12.84 9.14
CA ILE A 6 -21.37 -13.09 8.11
C ILE A 6 -21.19 -12.12 6.93
N TYR A 7 -21.02 -10.83 7.19
CA TYR A 7 -20.84 -9.83 6.13
C TYR A 7 -19.58 -10.09 5.29
N LEU A 8 -18.45 -10.38 5.93
CA LEU A 8 -17.20 -10.73 5.24
C LEU A 8 -17.35 -12.00 4.38
N SER A 9 -18.04 -13.02 4.90
CA SER A 9 -18.29 -14.26 4.17
C SER A 9 -19.15 -14.03 2.91
N ILE A 10 -20.17 -13.18 3.02
CA ILE A 10 -21.04 -12.83 1.88
C ILE A 10 -20.22 -12.10 0.81
N LEU A 11 -19.41 -11.12 1.19
CA LEU A 11 -18.55 -10.39 0.24
C LEU A 11 -17.56 -11.30 -0.49
N PHE A 12 -16.97 -12.26 0.23
CA PHE A 12 -16.07 -13.24 -0.37
C PHE A 12 -16.80 -14.15 -1.37
N ILE A 13 -17.98 -14.66 -1.01
CA ILE A 13 -18.80 -15.51 -1.88
C ILE A 13 -19.21 -14.76 -3.14
N VAL A 14 -19.65 -13.50 -3.02
CA VAL A 14 -20.04 -12.67 -4.18
C VAL A 14 -18.86 -12.48 -5.15
N ASN A 15 -17.66 -12.17 -4.64
CA ASN A 15 -16.47 -12.04 -5.48
C ASN A 15 -16.10 -13.36 -6.17
N LEU A 16 -16.24 -14.49 -5.46
CA LEU A 16 -15.95 -15.81 -6.02
C LEU A 16 -16.95 -16.20 -7.12
N VAL A 17 -18.24 -15.88 -6.93
CA VAL A 17 -19.27 -16.08 -7.97
C VAL A 17 -18.98 -15.21 -9.20
N LEU A 18 -18.62 -13.93 -9.02
CA LEU A 18 -18.24 -13.05 -10.12
C LEU A 18 -17.02 -13.57 -10.89
N LEU A 19 -16.01 -14.08 -10.18
CA LEU A 19 -14.84 -14.71 -10.80
C LEU A 19 -15.25 -15.94 -11.63
N LEU A 20 -16.07 -16.84 -11.08
CA LEU A 20 -16.54 -18.03 -11.78
C LEU A 20 -17.39 -17.69 -13.01
N LEU A 21 -18.28 -16.69 -12.90
CA LEU A 21 -19.02 -16.17 -14.04
C LEU A 21 -18.08 -15.61 -15.12
N GLY A 22 -17.07 -14.83 -14.73
CA GLY A 22 -16.06 -14.32 -15.65
C GLY A 22 -15.26 -15.43 -16.35
N LEU A 23 -14.95 -16.52 -15.65
CA LEU A 23 -14.25 -17.67 -16.24
C LEU A 23 -15.15 -18.51 -17.15
N THR A 24 -16.43 -18.70 -16.81
CA THR A 24 -17.39 -19.50 -17.61
C THR A 24 -17.86 -18.77 -18.87
N ILE A 25 -18.07 -17.46 -18.79
CA ILE A 25 -18.46 -16.63 -19.94
C ILE A 25 -17.29 -16.42 -20.90
N ASN A 26 -16.05 -16.45 -20.39
CA ASN A 26 -14.87 -16.26 -21.22
C ASN A 26 -14.73 -17.41 -22.23
N LYS A 27 -14.99 -17.10 -23.50
CA LYS A 27 -14.73 -17.98 -24.63
C LYS A 27 -13.21 -18.05 -24.88
N ARG A 28 -12.49 -18.77 -24.01
CA ARG A 28 -11.07 -19.08 -24.23
C ARG A 28 -10.97 -20.10 -25.34
N SER A 29 -10.29 -19.71 -26.43
CA SER A 29 -9.75 -20.68 -27.39
C SER A 29 -8.69 -21.51 -26.66
N TYR A 30 -8.91 -22.82 -26.60
CA TYR A 30 -7.95 -23.75 -26.01
C TYR A 30 -6.76 -23.85 -26.98
N MET A 31 -5.71 -23.06 -26.71
CA MET A 31 -4.39 -23.16 -27.36
C MET A 31 -4.28 -22.56 -28.78
N ASP A 32 -4.63 -21.29 -28.95
CA ASP A 32 -4.16 -20.54 -30.14
C ASP A 32 -2.67 -20.18 -30.00
N ARG A 33 -1.87 -20.57 -31.01
CA ARG A 33 -0.43 -20.26 -31.07
C ARG A 33 -0.15 -18.77 -30.88
N GLU A 34 -0.97 -17.92 -31.48
CA GLU A 34 -0.84 -16.46 -31.45
C GLU A 34 -1.19 -15.84 -30.08
N LYS A 35 -1.90 -16.56 -29.20
CA LYS A 35 -2.09 -16.15 -27.80
C LYS A 35 -0.93 -16.57 -26.90
N ASN A 36 -0.22 -17.63 -27.30
CA ASN A 36 0.90 -18.21 -26.56
C ASN A 36 2.25 -17.66 -27.03
N SER A 37 2.29 -16.90 -28.13
CA SER A 37 3.47 -16.16 -28.59
C SER A 37 3.59 -14.81 -27.86
N PRO A 38 4.82 -14.29 -27.68
CA PRO A 38 5.01 -12.93 -27.19
C PRO A 38 4.40 -11.93 -28.18
N PHE A 39 3.73 -10.91 -27.64
CA PHE A 39 3.12 -9.85 -28.44
C PHE A 39 4.17 -9.11 -29.27
N GLU A 40 3.83 -8.80 -30.52
CA GLU A 40 4.69 -8.27 -31.59
C GLU A 40 5.38 -6.93 -31.31
N CYS A 41 5.31 -6.40 -30.09
CA CYS A 41 6.15 -5.27 -29.69
C CYS A 41 7.66 -5.57 -29.73
N GLY A 42 8.07 -6.77 -30.18
CA GLY A 42 9.46 -7.08 -30.55
C GLY A 42 10.39 -7.26 -29.36
N PHE A 43 9.83 -7.40 -28.16
CA PHE A 43 10.60 -7.70 -26.96
C PHE A 43 10.70 -9.22 -26.79
N ASP A 44 11.90 -9.75 -26.89
CA ASP A 44 12.16 -11.14 -26.52
C ASP A 44 11.76 -11.36 -25.05
N PRO A 45 10.98 -12.41 -24.73
CA PRO A 45 10.60 -12.74 -23.36
C PRO A 45 11.80 -13.15 -22.49
N SER A 46 12.97 -13.38 -23.10
CA SER A 46 14.23 -13.57 -22.40
C SER A 46 14.85 -12.23 -22.02
N VAL A 47 14.18 -11.48 -21.13
CA VAL A 47 14.81 -10.34 -20.46
C VAL A 47 15.68 -10.89 -19.33
N HIS A 48 16.93 -10.42 -19.25
CA HIS A 48 17.83 -10.70 -18.14
C HIS A 48 17.09 -10.56 -16.78
N THR A 49 17.25 -11.54 -15.89
CA THR A 49 16.63 -11.57 -14.55
C THR A 49 16.99 -10.38 -13.66
N ARG A 50 17.97 -9.57 -14.06
CA ARG A 50 18.39 -8.34 -13.41
C ARG A 50 18.01 -7.14 -14.27
N ALA A 51 16.75 -6.73 -14.18
CA ALA A 51 16.35 -5.41 -14.64
C ALA A 51 16.99 -4.35 -13.71
N PRO A 52 17.46 -3.20 -14.25
CA PRO A 52 17.95 -2.12 -13.41
C PRO A 52 16.85 -1.67 -12.45
N PHE A 53 17.12 -1.79 -11.15
CA PHE A 53 16.18 -1.42 -10.11
C PHE A 53 16.23 0.09 -9.86
N SER A 54 15.07 0.72 -9.86
CA SER A 54 14.93 2.14 -9.59
C SER A 54 15.01 2.44 -8.09
N MET A 55 16.14 2.98 -7.62
CA MET A 55 16.34 3.35 -6.22
C MET A 55 15.25 4.27 -5.65
N ARG A 56 14.65 5.12 -6.49
CA ARG A 56 13.56 6.02 -6.08
C ARG A 56 12.30 5.28 -5.60
N PHE A 57 11.92 4.20 -6.30
CA PHE A 57 10.75 3.40 -5.91
C PHE A 57 11.00 2.63 -4.60
N PHE A 58 12.23 2.17 -4.37
CA PHE A 58 12.59 1.57 -3.07
C PHE A 58 12.54 2.58 -1.94
N LEU A 59 13.11 3.77 -2.14
CA LEU A 59 13.09 4.83 -1.14
C LEU A 59 11.65 5.19 -0.76
N LEU A 60 10.75 5.30 -1.74
CA LEU A 60 9.33 5.57 -1.50
C LEU A 60 8.66 4.44 -0.71
N ALA A 61 8.98 3.17 -0.98
CA ALA A 61 8.47 2.03 -0.21
C ALA A 61 8.97 2.04 1.25
N VAL A 62 10.24 2.38 1.48
CA VAL A 62 10.82 2.49 2.82
C VAL A 62 10.18 3.65 3.60
N ILE A 63 10.03 4.82 2.98
CA ILE A 63 9.39 6.00 3.58
C ILE A 63 7.92 5.70 3.91
N PHE A 64 7.19 5.04 3.00
CA PHE A 64 5.82 4.59 3.26
C PHE A 64 5.74 3.66 4.48
N LEU A 65 6.66 2.71 4.61
CA LEU A 65 6.71 1.79 5.75
C LEU A 65 6.95 2.55 7.06
N ILE A 66 7.86 3.52 7.08
CA ILE A 66 8.14 4.34 8.27
C ILE A 66 6.92 5.16 8.65
N PHE A 67 6.27 5.84 7.69
CA PHE A 67 5.06 6.63 7.96
C PHE A 67 3.90 5.76 8.44
N ASP A 68 3.75 4.52 7.97
CA ASP A 68 2.72 3.61 8.48
C ASP A 68 2.95 3.28 9.97
N VAL A 69 4.20 3.04 10.37
CA VAL A 69 4.56 2.84 11.78
C VAL A 69 4.30 4.10 12.62
N GLU A 70 4.60 5.29 12.11
CA GLU A 70 4.32 6.55 12.80
C GLU A 70 2.82 6.79 13.02
N ILE A 71 1.98 6.45 12.03
CA ILE A 71 0.52 6.55 12.15
C ILE A 71 -0.02 5.57 13.20
N ILE A 72 0.53 4.36 13.28
CA ILE A 72 0.17 3.38 14.32
C ILE A 72 0.49 3.94 15.71
N LEU A 73 1.61 4.66 15.87
CA LEU A 73 1.98 5.31 17.13
C LEU A 73 1.08 6.52 17.48
N LEU A 74 0.52 7.20 16.48
CA LEU A 74 -0.42 8.32 16.69
C LEU A 74 -1.80 7.86 17.19
N MET A 75 -2.27 6.67 16.81
CA MET A 75 -3.58 6.14 17.24
C MET A 75 -3.82 6.17 18.76
N PRO A 76 -2.96 5.59 19.62
CA PRO A 76 -3.16 5.60 21.07
C PRO A 76 -3.07 7.00 21.69
N LEU A 77 -2.35 7.92 21.04
CA LEU A 77 -2.23 9.31 21.48
C LEU A 77 -3.60 10.01 21.49
N THR A 78 -4.39 9.83 20.41
CA THR A 78 -5.73 10.43 20.29
C THR A 78 -6.68 9.93 21.38
N MET A 79 -6.66 8.64 21.67
CA MET A 79 -7.48 8.03 22.72
C MET A 79 -7.08 8.53 24.12
N ASN A 80 -5.78 8.71 24.36
CA ASN A 80 -5.28 9.18 25.65
C ASN A 80 -5.64 10.65 25.91
N ILE A 81 -5.59 11.52 24.90
CA ILE A 81 -6.01 12.92 25.04
C ILE A 81 -7.50 13.01 25.41
N MET A 82 -8.36 12.18 24.80
CA MET A 82 -9.80 12.21 25.08
C MET A 82 -10.17 11.68 26.48
N LYS A 83 -9.38 10.74 27.02
CA LYS A 83 -9.66 10.11 28.33
C LYS A 83 -8.99 10.81 29.51
N ALA A 84 -7.93 11.57 29.26
CA ALA A 84 -7.14 12.16 30.32
C ALA A 84 -7.78 13.44 30.87
N ASN A 85 -7.75 13.58 32.19
CA ASN A 85 -8.23 14.77 32.90
C ASN A 85 -7.11 15.79 33.18
N THR A 86 -5.86 15.47 32.80
CA THR A 86 -4.67 16.29 33.06
C THR A 86 -4.10 16.83 31.75
N HIS A 87 -3.40 17.97 31.83
CA HIS A 87 -2.77 18.60 30.66
C HIS A 87 -1.52 17.87 30.13
N TRP A 88 -0.99 16.90 30.88
CA TRP A 88 0.26 16.20 30.56
C TRP A 88 0.23 15.38 29.25
N PRO A 89 -0.80 14.56 28.96
CA PRO A 89 -0.91 13.87 27.67
C PRO A 89 -1.12 14.83 26.48
N LEU A 90 -1.70 16.00 26.70
CA LEU A 90 -1.80 17.02 25.66
C LEU A 90 -0.41 17.58 25.32
N THR A 91 0.40 17.94 26.31
CA THR A 91 1.74 18.50 26.04
C THR A 91 2.67 17.48 25.42
N SER A 92 2.65 16.22 25.88
CA SER A 92 3.48 15.15 25.27
C SER A 92 3.05 14.85 23.83
N SER A 93 1.74 14.89 23.53
CA SER A 93 1.23 14.69 22.17
C SER A 93 1.70 15.76 21.18
N ILE A 94 1.72 17.03 21.63
CA ILE A 94 2.18 18.15 20.82
C ILE A 94 3.69 18.03 20.55
N ILE A 95 4.48 17.68 21.57
CA ILE A 95 5.93 17.48 21.40
C ILE A 95 6.20 16.34 20.41
N PHE A 96 5.48 15.22 20.54
CA PHE A 96 5.61 14.09 19.62
C PHE A 96 5.27 14.47 18.17
N LEU A 97 4.16 15.18 17.95
CA LEU A 97 3.78 15.69 16.62
C LEU A 97 4.83 16.63 16.03
N MET A 98 5.44 17.49 16.85
CA MET A 98 6.50 18.39 16.37
C MET A 98 7.75 17.63 15.92
N ILE A 99 8.11 16.55 16.61
CA ILE A 99 9.25 15.70 16.21
C ILE A 99 8.96 15.05 14.86
N LEU A 100 7.76 14.49 14.66
CA LEU A 100 7.35 13.89 13.38
C LEU A 100 7.37 14.91 12.23
N LEU A 101 6.82 16.11 12.45
CA LEU A 101 6.83 17.18 11.45
C LEU A 101 8.26 17.60 11.07
N LEU A 102 9.16 17.73 12.05
CA LEU A 102 10.56 18.05 11.79
C LEU A 102 11.27 16.95 11.00
N GLY A 103 10.98 15.68 11.29
CA GLY A 103 11.48 14.53 10.53
C GLY A 103 11.03 14.60 9.06
N LEU A 104 9.75 14.84 8.81
CA LEU A 104 9.19 15.02 7.46
C LEU A 104 9.85 16.19 6.72
N PHE A 105 10.02 17.34 7.36
CA PHE A 105 10.69 18.48 6.75
C PHE A 105 12.14 18.18 6.39
N HIS A 106 12.85 17.43 7.23
CA HIS A 106 14.21 16.99 6.96
C HIS A 106 14.27 16.06 5.74
N GLU A 107 13.38 15.06 5.65
CA GLU A 107 13.29 14.18 4.49
C GLU A 107 12.97 14.94 3.19
N TRP A 108 12.03 15.89 3.25
CA TRP A 108 11.72 16.74 2.12
C TRP A 108 12.93 17.55 1.66
N ASN A 109 13.68 18.15 2.59
CA ASN A 109 14.89 18.90 2.23
C ASN A 109 15.99 18.01 1.61
N GLN A 110 16.04 16.71 1.96
CA GLN A 110 16.93 15.75 1.30
C GLN A 110 16.46 15.32 -0.10
N GLY A 111 15.27 15.76 -0.53
CA GLY A 111 14.74 15.47 -1.86
C GLY A 111 14.28 14.02 -2.05
N SER A 112 14.12 13.27 -0.97
CA SER A 112 13.61 11.89 -0.99
C SER A 112 12.20 11.78 -1.58
N LEU A 113 11.39 12.82 -1.40
CA LEU A 113 10.01 12.94 -1.85
C LEU A 113 9.87 13.50 -3.28
N ASN A 114 10.95 13.92 -3.92
CA ASN A 114 10.89 14.50 -5.25
C ASN A 114 10.75 13.40 -6.31
N TRP A 115 9.53 13.27 -6.86
CA TRP A 115 9.20 12.22 -7.82
C TRP A 115 9.86 12.44 -9.19
N MET A 116 9.93 13.69 -9.66
CA MET A 116 10.50 14.03 -10.97
C MET A 116 11.34 15.30 -10.93
N LYS A 117 12.60 15.14 -11.35
CA LYS A 117 13.21 16.01 -12.36
C LYS A 117 13.31 15.19 -13.63
#